data_AF-A0A7V9K9F6-F1
#
_entry.id   AF-A0A7V9K9F6-F1
#
_cell.length_a   1.000
_cell.length_b   1.000
_cell.length_c   1.000
_cell.angle_alpha   90.00
_cell.angle_beta   90.00
_cell.angle_gamma   90.00
#
_symmetry.space_group_name_H-M   'P 1'
#
loop_
_entity.id
_entity.type
_entity.pdbx_description
1 polymer ?
#
loop_
_entity_poly.entity_id
_entity_poly.type
_entity_poly.pdbx_seq_one_letter_code
_entity_poly.pdbx_strand_id
1 'polypeptide(L)'
;MKTEKHREGVVYLEKFTSRKDRRPEPGLDETPDGLSVWVGRFLELAVVGVRSRTVAEKAALHLGRFLEFFEEAYGHDRVSTVVRRDVQEWQRSLVKQELAPSTVNNHLASLSAFTTWVDTQAPGLFPAGDPAKGIKELRLPPLEPRALSESQVRSLKNVCDRLKRFHGLKGREWKKDGGGSPAHARGRPVRDRAIVFVLLCTGLRREEVVTLDLGQVEPNEPDGLRTARRVRVRGVKGKGGTERNVFLSKDARDALAEYLEIERPKDAGEATGSEALFLSAAGTPARRADGRLSVRAVNLLLERIGRWHDAEVTDPDRRISPLRPHDLRHTFAYRLAAETGKDAYELERRLGHGSQRYIQRYTNPPEEVAAGYVEQF
;
A
#
# COMPACT_ATOMS: atom_id res chain seq x y z
N MET A 1 -5.13 27.87 37.10
CA MET A 1 -4.81 28.61 35.86
C MET A 1 -3.84 27.76 35.02
N LYS A 2 -4.37 26.82 34.24
CA LYS A 2 -3.62 26.06 33.23
C LYS A 2 -4.51 26.00 31.99
N THR A 3 -4.02 26.62 30.94
CA THR A 3 -4.62 26.74 29.62
C THR A 3 -4.36 25.46 28.84
N GLU A 4 -5.42 24.70 28.55
CA GLU A 4 -5.40 23.60 27.58
C GLU A 4 -5.47 24.18 26.17
N LYS A 5 -4.39 23.99 25.40
CA LYS A 5 -4.35 24.27 23.97
C LYS A 5 -5.09 23.16 23.23
N HIS A 6 -6.18 23.54 22.56
CA HIS A 6 -6.96 22.72 21.65
C HIS A 6 -6.09 21.96 20.63
N ARG A 7 -6.23 20.64 20.61
CA ARG A 7 -5.99 19.83 19.41
C ARG A 7 -7.25 19.95 18.56
N GLU A 8 -7.16 20.56 17.39
CA GLU A 8 -8.22 20.56 16.37
C GLU A 8 -8.51 19.10 15.99
N GLY A 9 -9.55 18.55 16.60
CA GLY A 9 -10.13 17.27 16.25
C GLY A 9 -10.85 17.42 14.91
N VAL A 10 -10.58 16.50 14.00
CA VAL A 10 -11.44 16.27 12.84
C VAL A 10 -12.86 16.04 13.38
N VAL A 11 -13.76 16.99 13.13
CA VAL A 11 -15.18 16.85 13.46
C VAL A 11 -15.73 15.75 12.56
N TYR A 12 -15.95 14.57 13.12
CA TYR A 12 -16.75 13.53 12.49
C TYR A 12 -18.19 14.04 12.47
N LEU A 13 -18.84 14.06 11.29
CA LEU A 13 -20.27 14.31 11.20
C LEU A 13 -21.00 13.22 12.01
N GLU A 14 -21.90 13.62 12.92
CA GLU A 14 -22.69 12.71 13.76
C GLU A 14 -23.69 11.86 12.94
N LYS A 15 -23.94 12.22 11.68
CA LYS A 15 -24.94 11.58 10.82
C LYS A 15 -24.27 10.84 9.67
N PHE A 16 -24.22 9.53 9.80
CA PHE A 16 -23.66 8.62 8.82
C PHE A 16 -24.79 7.93 8.06
N THR A 17 -25.00 8.27 6.77
CA THR A 17 -25.82 7.42 5.89
C THR A 17 -24.96 6.41 5.17
N SER A 18 -24.94 5.18 5.70
CA SER A 18 -24.47 4.02 4.95
C SER A 18 -25.23 3.90 3.62
N ARG A 19 -24.64 3.24 2.60
CA ARG A 19 -25.37 2.75 1.41
C ARG A 19 -26.60 1.87 1.76
N LYS A 20 -26.68 1.40 3.01
CA LYS A 20 -27.78 0.62 3.56
C LYS A 20 -28.68 1.39 4.51
N ASP A 21 -28.31 2.62 4.86
CA ASP A 21 -29.16 3.46 5.68
C ASP A 21 -30.27 4.03 4.80
N ARG A 22 -31.48 3.53 5.04
CA ARG A 22 -32.68 3.92 4.31
C ARG A 22 -33.37 5.13 4.95
N ARG A 23 -32.79 5.71 6.00
CA ARG A 23 -33.30 6.93 6.59
C ARG A 23 -32.94 8.09 5.64
N PRO A 24 -33.93 8.79 5.08
CA PRO A 24 -33.65 9.99 4.32
C PRO A 24 -33.04 11.03 5.26
N GLU A 25 -31.92 11.63 4.87
CA GLU A 25 -31.35 12.75 5.63
C GLU A 25 -32.30 13.96 5.54
N PRO A 26 -32.63 14.59 6.68
CA PRO A 26 -33.51 15.76 6.70
C PRO A 26 -32.95 16.90 5.83
N GLY A 27 -33.79 17.49 4.98
CA GLY A 27 -33.43 18.63 4.12
C GLY A 27 -32.83 18.28 2.76
N LEU A 28 -32.72 16.98 2.41
CA LEU A 28 -32.32 16.58 1.06
C LEU A 28 -33.43 16.76 0.01
N ASP A 29 -34.69 16.82 0.43
CA ASP A 29 -35.87 17.08 -0.37
C ASP A 29 -35.89 18.46 -1.04
N GLU A 30 -35.22 19.45 -0.44
CA GLU A 30 -35.04 20.79 -0.99
C GLU A 30 -33.80 20.92 -1.89
N THR A 31 -33.04 19.84 -2.10
CA THR A 31 -31.80 19.89 -2.89
C THR A 31 -32.13 20.18 -4.36
N PRO A 32 -31.53 21.23 -4.97
CA PRO A 32 -31.72 21.52 -6.38
C PRO A 32 -31.40 20.31 -7.29
N ASP A 33 -32.08 20.22 -8.43
CA ASP A 33 -31.82 19.22 -9.48
C ASP A 33 -30.51 19.52 -10.23
N GLY A 34 -29.39 19.50 -9.50
CA GLY A 34 -28.04 19.72 -10.01
C GLY A 34 -27.13 18.57 -9.59
N LEU A 35 -26.58 17.86 -10.57
CA LEU A 35 -25.66 16.75 -10.41
C LEU A 35 -24.42 17.17 -9.63
N SER A 36 -23.92 18.38 -9.88
CA SER A 36 -22.82 18.99 -9.13
C SER A 36 -23.14 19.12 -7.62
N VAL A 37 -24.35 19.60 -7.31
CA VAL A 37 -24.87 19.77 -5.94
C VAL A 37 -25.02 18.42 -5.25
N TRP A 38 -25.65 17.45 -5.92
CA TRP A 38 -25.85 16.11 -5.38
C TRP A 38 -24.52 15.37 -5.15
N VAL A 39 -23.54 15.52 -6.04
CA VAL A 39 -22.18 14.99 -5.84
C VAL A 39 -21.52 15.61 -4.63
N GLY A 40 -21.64 16.94 -4.44
CA GLY A 40 -21.15 17.63 -3.26
C GLY A 40 -21.74 17.08 -1.96
N ARG A 41 -23.07 16.92 -1.91
CA ARG A 41 -23.78 16.32 -0.77
C ARG A 41 -23.37 14.89 -0.49
N PHE A 42 -23.23 14.07 -1.53
CA PHE A 42 -22.76 12.69 -1.37
C PHE A 42 -21.35 12.63 -0.77
N LEU A 43 -20.43 13.46 -1.28
CA LEU A 43 -19.06 13.50 -0.77
C LEU A 43 -19.03 13.96 0.70
N GLU A 44 -19.79 14.99 1.04
CA GLU A 44 -19.90 15.53 2.40
C GLU A 44 -20.49 14.51 3.38
N LEU A 45 -21.65 13.93 3.05
CA LEU A 45 -22.46 13.15 3.99
C LEU A 45 -22.12 11.66 4.03
N ALA A 46 -21.63 11.09 2.92
CA ALA A 46 -21.44 9.64 2.79
C ALA A 46 -19.97 9.21 2.61
N VAL A 47 -19.06 10.14 2.36
CA VAL A 47 -17.66 9.81 2.00
C VAL A 47 -16.64 10.45 2.94
N VAL A 48 -16.68 11.77 3.11
CA VAL A 48 -15.76 12.53 3.97
C VAL A 48 -16.02 12.17 5.44
N GLY A 49 -14.95 12.03 6.23
CA GLY A 49 -15.03 11.60 7.64
C GLY A 49 -15.32 10.10 7.83
N VAL A 50 -15.99 9.44 6.88
CA VAL A 50 -16.31 8.00 6.92
C VAL A 50 -15.20 7.16 6.30
N ARG A 51 -14.70 7.60 5.15
CA ARG A 51 -13.69 6.88 4.37
C ARG A 51 -12.34 7.53 4.58
N SER A 52 -11.27 6.77 4.39
CA SER A 52 -9.92 7.34 4.41
C SER A 52 -9.81 8.47 3.40
N ARG A 53 -9.09 9.55 3.74
CA ARG A 53 -8.87 10.73 2.87
C ARG A 53 -8.58 10.37 1.41
N THR A 54 -7.69 9.41 1.16
CA THR A 54 -7.33 8.95 -0.19
C THR A 54 -8.51 8.34 -0.97
N VAL A 55 -9.44 7.68 -0.29
CA VAL A 55 -10.66 7.12 -0.92
C VAL A 55 -11.63 8.25 -1.24
N ALA A 56 -11.75 9.25 -0.37
CA ALA A 56 -12.57 10.43 -0.63
C ALA A 56 -12.04 11.23 -1.82
N GLU A 57 -10.73 11.50 -1.87
CA GLU A 57 -10.06 12.19 -2.99
C GLU A 57 -10.28 11.44 -4.33
N LYS A 58 -10.20 10.10 -4.32
CA LYS A 58 -10.50 9.30 -5.52
C LYS A 58 -11.97 9.35 -5.92
N ALA A 59 -12.89 9.25 -4.97
CA ALA A 59 -14.31 9.34 -5.26
C ALA A 59 -14.66 10.70 -5.88
N ALA A 60 -14.13 11.79 -5.31
CA ALA A 60 -14.28 13.14 -5.85
C ALA A 60 -13.72 13.25 -7.28
N LEU A 61 -12.51 12.73 -7.52
CA LEU A 61 -11.91 12.70 -8.86
C LEU A 61 -12.79 11.95 -9.88
N HIS A 62 -13.28 10.76 -9.52
CA HIS A 62 -14.08 9.95 -10.44
C HIS A 62 -15.42 10.61 -10.75
N LEU A 63 -16.08 11.19 -9.74
CA LEU A 63 -17.37 11.88 -9.92
C LEU A 63 -17.20 13.20 -10.67
N GLY A 64 -16.10 13.94 -10.43
CA GLY A 64 -15.74 15.13 -11.21
C GLY A 64 -15.63 14.83 -12.71
N ARG A 65 -14.96 13.73 -13.07
CA ARG A 65 -14.88 13.28 -14.48
C ARG A 65 -16.23 12.88 -15.08
N PHE A 66 -17.20 12.46 -14.26
CA PHE A 66 -18.55 12.20 -14.75
C PHE A 66 -19.32 13.50 -14.96
N LEU A 67 -19.18 14.46 -14.03
CA LEU A 67 -19.75 15.81 -14.16
C LEU A 67 -19.30 16.48 -15.46
N GLU A 68 -17.98 16.54 -15.69
CA GLU A 68 -17.38 17.10 -16.89
C GLU A 68 -17.93 16.43 -18.16
N PHE A 69 -17.93 15.10 -18.20
CA PHE A 69 -18.48 14.35 -19.33
C PHE A 69 -19.96 14.67 -19.58
N PHE A 70 -20.77 14.72 -18.52
CA PHE A 70 -22.22 14.90 -18.64
C PHE A 70 -22.56 16.32 -19.11
N GLU A 71 -21.87 17.32 -18.56
CA GLU A 71 -22.03 18.72 -18.96
C GLU A 71 -21.56 18.95 -20.39
N GLU A 72 -20.42 18.38 -20.81
CA GLU A 72 -19.94 18.46 -22.20
C GLU A 72 -20.90 17.79 -23.19
N ALA A 73 -21.53 16.67 -22.80
CA ALA A 73 -22.43 15.92 -23.69
C ALA A 73 -23.80 16.56 -23.84
N TYR A 74 -24.35 17.16 -22.77
CA TYR A 74 -25.75 17.58 -22.70
C TYR A 74 -25.96 19.08 -22.46
N GLY A 75 -24.91 19.83 -22.10
CA GLY A 75 -24.96 21.27 -21.87
C GLY A 75 -25.72 21.68 -20.60
N HIS A 76 -25.99 20.75 -19.69
CA HIS A 76 -26.64 21.00 -18.41
C HIS A 76 -26.21 19.99 -17.35
N ASP A 77 -26.43 20.28 -16.08
CA ASP A 77 -26.05 19.40 -14.97
C ASP A 77 -27.24 18.71 -14.26
N ARG A 78 -28.43 18.61 -14.86
CA ARG A 78 -29.61 18.03 -14.17
C ARG A 78 -29.45 16.55 -13.82
N VAL A 79 -29.47 16.20 -12.54
CA VAL A 79 -29.30 14.81 -12.07
C VAL A 79 -30.49 13.93 -12.42
N SER A 80 -31.70 14.47 -12.41
CA SER A 80 -32.94 13.74 -12.73
C SER A 80 -32.95 13.17 -14.16
N THR A 81 -32.14 13.76 -15.05
CA THR A 81 -32.04 13.36 -16.45
C THR A 81 -31.03 12.25 -16.70
N VAL A 82 -30.22 11.88 -15.69
CA VAL A 82 -29.20 10.84 -15.83
C VAL A 82 -29.87 9.48 -15.98
N VAL A 83 -29.57 8.82 -17.09
CA VAL A 83 -30.07 7.48 -17.42
C VAL A 83 -28.95 6.47 -17.55
N ARG A 84 -29.31 5.17 -17.55
CA ARG A 84 -28.34 4.07 -17.73
C ARG A 84 -27.49 4.23 -18.99
N ARG A 85 -28.06 4.78 -20.06
CA ARG A 85 -27.35 4.99 -21.33
C ARG A 85 -26.16 5.94 -21.15
N ASP A 86 -26.31 7.00 -20.37
CA ASP A 86 -25.25 7.99 -20.12
C ASP A 86 -24.07 7.36 -19.39
N VAL A 87 -24.35 6.50 -18.41
CA VAL A 87 -23.32 5.78 -17.66
C VAL A 87 -22.57 4.79 -18.57
N GLN A 88 -23.27 4.14 -19.50
CA GLN A 88 -22.64 3.26 -20.50
C GLN A 88 -21.81 4.04 -21.52
N GLU A 89 -22.28 5.21 -21.95
CA GLU A 89 -21.54 6.08 -22.87
C GLU A 89 -20.29 6.66 -22.18
N TRP A 90 -20.39 7.02 -20.90
CA TRP A 90 -19.24 7.40 -20.08
C TRP A 90 -18.25 6.25 -19.91
N GLN A 91 -18.71 5.03 -19.62
CA GLN A 91 -17.82 3.85 -19.57
C GLN A 91 -17.05 3.68 -20.89
N ARG A 92 -17.73 3.83 -22.04
CA ARG A 92 -17.10 3.74 -23.36
C ARG A 92 -16.13 4.88 -23.61
N SER A 93 -16.44 6.11 -23.19
CA SER A 93 -15.54 7.26 -23.34
C SER A 93 -14.26 7.08 -22.53
N LEU A 94 -14.35 6.54 -21.31
CA LEU A 94 -13.19 6.19 -20.49
C LEU A 94 -12.30 5.10 -21.14
N VAL A 95 -12.91 4.12 -21.81
CA VAL A 95 -12.16 3.12 -22.59
C VAL A 95 -11.50 3.74 -23.82
N LYS A 96 -12.19 4.67 -24.51
CA LYS A 96 -11.65 5.41 -25.66
C LYS A 96 -10.46 6.31 -25.29
N GLN A 97 -10.38 6.73 -24.03
CA GLN A 97 -9.22 7.42 -23.45
C GLN A 97 -8.06 6.46 -23.06
N GLU A 98 -8.13 5.19 -23.46
CA GLU A 98 -7.11 4.16 -23.19
C GLU A 98 -6.83 3.93 -21.69
N LEU A 99 -7.80 4.22 -20.82
CA LEU A 99 -7.68 3.90 -19.40
C LEU A 99 -7.73 2.38 -19.18
N ALA A 100 -6.88 1.89 -18.28
CA ALA A 100 -6.86 0.47 -17.92
C ALA A 100 -8.25 -0.02 -17.45
N PRO A 101 -8.70 -1.24 -17.78
CA PRO A 101 -10.02 -1.76 -17.42
C PRO A 101 -10.34 -1.68 -15.91
N SER A 102 -9.34 -1.91 -15.06
CA SER A 102 -9.47 -1.78 -13.60
C SER A 102 -9.69 -0.34 -13.15
N THR A 103 -9.07 0.63 -13.83
CA THR A 103 -9.29 2.06 -13.60
C THR A 103 -10.71 2.45 -13.98
N VAL A 104 -11.20 2.00 -15.14
CA VAL A 104 -12.60 2.25 -15.57
C VAL A 104 -13.60 1.65 -14.58
N ASN A 105 -13.38 0.40 -14.15
CA ASN A 105 -14.26 -0.23 -13.14
C ASN A 105 -14.25 0.53 -11.81
N ASN A 106 -13.14 1.13 -11.40
CA ASN A 106 -13.09 1.98 -10.21
C ASN A 106 -13.90 3.29 -10.37
N HIS A 107 -13.93 3.88 -11.57
CA HIS A 107 -14.78 5.05 -11.86
C HIS A 107 -16.25 4.66 -11.76
N LEU A 108 -16.64 3.54 -12.37
CA LEU A 108 -17.99 3.00 -12.28
C LEU A 108 -18.39 2.65 -10.85
N ALA A 109 -17.49 2.12 -10.05
CA ALA A 109 -17.77 1.80 -8.65
C ALA A 109 -18.03 3.07 -7.81
N SER A 110 -17.35 4.18 -8.10
CA SER A 110 -17.63 5.48 -7.48
C SER A 110 -18.96 6.04 -7.92
N LEU A 111 -19.27 6.00 -9.22
CA LEU A 111 -20.54 6.49 -9.75
C LEU A 111 -21.72 5.66 -9.25
N SER A 112 -21.61 4.33 -9.27
CA SER A 112 -22.64 3.45 -8.71
C SER A 112 -22.85 3.67 -7.21
N ALA A 113 -21.80 3.98 -6.46
CA ALA A 113 -21.95 4.36 -5.05
C ALA A 113 -22.83 5.60 -4.88
N PHE A 114 -22.59 6.60 -5.73
CA PHE A 114 -23.29 7.86 -5.74
C PHE A 114 -24.76 7.67 -6.17
N THR A 115 -25.02 7.04 -7.31
CA THR A 115 -26.38 6.89 -7.84
C THR A 115 -27.25 6.00 -6.95
N THR A 116 -26.70 4.94 -6.35
CA THR A 116 -27.42 4.14 -5.35
C THR A 116 -27.73 4.96 -4.10
N TRP A 117 -26.83 5.83 -3.66
CA TRP A 117 -27.08 6.71 -2.51
C TRP A 117 -28.18 7.71 -2.83
N VAL A 118 -28.14 8.35 -4.01
CA VAL A 118 -29.19 9.27 -4.48
C VAL A 118 -30.55 8.56 -4.58
N ASP A 119 -30.61 7.38 -5.21
CA ASP A 119 -31.84 6.58 -5.35
C ASP A 119 -32.44 6.19 -3.98
N THR A 120 -31.58 6.05 -2.95
CA THR A 120 -32.01 5.76 -1.58
C THR A 120 -32.52 7.01 -0.85
N GLN A 121 -31.88 8.16 -1.05
CA GLN A 121 -32.15 9.39 -0.32
C GLN A 121 -33.26 10.24 -0.96
N ALA A 122 -33.41 10.18 -2.28
CA ALA A 122 -34.48 10.81 -3.04
C ALA A 122 -35.13 9.80 -4.01
N PRO A 123 -35.94 8.86 -3.49
CA PRO A 123 -36.66 7.89 -4.32
C PRO A 123 -37.52 8.59 -5.37
N GLY A 124 -37.37 8.18 -6.63
CA GLY A 124 -38.09 8.78 -7.76
C GLY A 124 -37.38 9.94 -8.46
N LEU A 125 -36.24 10.42 -7.93
CA LEU A 125 -35.41 11.41 -8.64
C LEU A 125 -34.93 10.86 -9.99
N PHE A 126 -34.58 9.57 -10.03
CA PHE A 126 -34.34 8.85 -11.28
C PHE A 126 -35.63 8.18 -11.77
N PRO A 127 -36.25 8.63 -12.87
CA PRO A 127 -37.55 8.11 -13.32
C PRO A 127 -37.53 6.61 -13.66
N ALA A 128 -36.37 6.10 -14.09
CA ALA A 128 -36.16 4.69 -14.44
C ALA A 128 -35.43 3.88 -13.35
N GLY A 129 -35.30 4.45 -12.14
CA GLY A 129 -34.48 3.92 -11.04
C GLY A 129 -32.97 4.13 -11.24
N ASP A 130 -32.16 3.63 -10.30
CA ASP A 130 -30.69 3.81 -10.28
C ASP A 130 -30.03 3.56 -11.66
N PRO A 131 -29.46 4.60 -12.31
CA PRO A 131 -28.89 4.51 -13.65
C PRO A 131 -27.65 3.62 -13.73
N ALA A 132 -26.89 3.45 -12.65
CA ALA A 132 -25.70 2.60 -12.65
C ALA A 132 -26.01 1.12 -12.39
N LYS A 133 -27.22 0.82 -11.89
CA LYS A 133 -27.62 -0.54 -11.52
C LYS A 133 -27.57 -1.46 -12.74
N GLY A 134 -26.92 -2.62 -12.60
CA GLY A 134 -26.84 -3.65 -13.63
C GLY A 134 -25.86 -3.39 -14.78
N ILE A 135 -25.08 -2.31 -14.72
CA ILE A 135 -23.99 -2.08 -15.69
C ILE A 135 -22.85 -3.06 -15.41
N LYS A 136 -22.41 -3.77 -16.46
CA LYS A 136 -21.35 -4.76 -16.35
C LYS A 136 -19.99 -4.10 -16.29
N GLU A 137 -19.19 -4.53 -15.32
CA GLU A 137 -17.77 -4.21 -15.25
C GLU A 137 -17.03 -4.77 -16.47
N LEU A 138 -15.96 -4.08 -16.88
CA LEU A 138 -15.06 -4.56 -17.91
C LEU A 138 -14.32 -5.81 -17.43
N ARG A 139 -14.13 -6.76 -18.34
CA ARG A 139 -13.30 -7.93 -18.05
C ARG A 139 -11.87 -7.47 -17.80
N LEU A 140 -11.32 -7.93 -16.68
CA LEU A 140 -9.92 -7.72 -16.36
C LEU A 140 -9.08 -8.77 -17.09
N PRO A 141 -7.89 -8.42 -17.59
CA PRO A 141 -6.95 -9.41 -18.09
C PRO A 141 -6.57 -10.39 -16.96
N PRO A 142 -6.19 -11.64 -17.28
CA PRO A 142 -5.64 -12.55 -16.29
C PRO A 142 -4.43 -11.92 -15.63
N LEU A 143 -4.34 -12.03 -14.30
CA LEU A 143 -3.22 -11.48 -13.55
C LEU A 143 -2.02 -12.42 -13.68
N GLU A 144 -0.91 -11.88 -14.17
CA GLU A 144 0.36 -12.61 -14.17
C GLU A 144 0.90 -12.74 -12.74
N PRO A 145 1.48 -13.90 -12.38
CA PRO A 145 2.14 -14.08 -11.09
C PRO A 145 3.26 -13.05 -10.92
N ARG A 146 3.06 -12.08 -10.03
CA ARG A 146 4.09 -11.09 -9.66
C ARG A 146 5.08 -11.60 -8.60
N ALA A 147 4.99 -12.88 -8.25
CA ALA A 147 5.92 -13.49 -7.31
C ALA A 147 7.27 -13.67 -8.01
N LEU A 148 8.35 -13.37 -7.29
CA LEU A 148 9.70 -13.63 -7.77
C LEU A 148 9.95 -15.14 -7.77
N SER A 149 10.57 -15.64 -8.83
CA SER A 149 11.10 -17.00 -8.89
C SER A 149 12.23 -17.19 -7.87
N GLU A 150 12.59 -18.44 -7.59
CA GLU A 150 13.68 -18.76 -6.66
C GLU A 150 15.02 -18.17 -7.08
N SER A 151 15.31 -18.23 -8.39
CA SER A 151 16.55 -17.68 -8.96
C SER A 151 16.62 -16.15 -8.85
N GLN A 152 15.48 -15.46 -9.00
CA GLN A 152 15.34 -14.02 -8.80
C GLN A 152 15.48 -13.64 -7.32
N VAL A 153 14.93 -14.43 -6.40
CA VAL A 153 15.10 -14.19 -4.96
C VAL A 153 16.56 -14.35 -4.55
N ARG A 154 17.25 -15.41 -5.01
CA ARG A 154 18.67 -15.63 -4.71
C ARG A 154 19.53 -14.48 -5.23
N SER A 155 19.32 -14.02 -6.47
CA SER A 155 20.08 -12.88 -7.01
C SER A 155 19.74 -11.56 -6.31
N LEU A 156 18.49 -11.33 -5.92
CA LEU A 156 18.11 -10.17 -5.10
C LEU A 156 18.87 -10.15 -3.76
N LYS A 157 18.89 -11.28 -3.03
CA LYS A 157 19.66 -11.40 -1.78
C LYS A 157 21.15 -11.10 -1.99
N ASN A 158 21.76 -11.66 -3.04
CA ASN A 158 23.16 -11.42 -3.39
C ASN A 158 23.47 -9.94 -3.68
N VAL A 159 22.53 -9.20 -4.26
CA VAL A 159 22.64 -7.73 -4.44
C VAL A 159 22.50 -7.02 -3.10
N CYS A 160 21.55 -7.43 -2.26
CA CYS A 160 21.32 -6.88 -0.93
C CYS A 160 22.56 -6.99 -0.02
N ASP A 161 23.27 -8.12 -0.05
CA ASP A 161 24.50 -8.33 0.72
C ASP A 161 25.67 -7.42 0.26
N ARG A 162 25.57 -6.87 -0.95
CA ARG A 162 26.58 -5.99 -1.56
C ARG A 162 26.17 -4.52 -1.59
N LEU A 163 25.06 -4.12 -0.95
CA LEU A 163 24.53 -2.75 -1.01
C LEU A 163 25.56 -1.68 -0.60
N LYS A 164 26.46 -1.98 0.32
CA LYS A 164 27.55 -1.05 0.71
C LYS A 164 28.34 -0.54 -0.50
N ARG A 165 28.57 -1.38 -1.53
CA ARG A 165 29.28 -1.02 -2.76
C ARG A 165 28.51 -0.02 -3.63
N PHE A 166 27.19 -0.16 -3.70
CA PHE A 166 26.33 0.70 -4.50
C PHE A 166 26.09 2.07 -3.86
N HIS A 167 26.24 2.16 -2.53
CA HIS A 167 26.14 3.40 -1.78
C HIS A 167 27.48 4.16 -1.66
N GLY A 168 28.59 3.60 -2.16
CA GLY A 168 29.91 4.23 -2.14
C GLY A 168 30.04 5.45 -3.05
N LEU A 169 30.81 6.44 -2.61
CA LEU A 169 31.20 7.57 -3.44
C LEU A 169 31.97 7.10 -4.67
N LYS A 170 31.63 7.61 -5.85
CA LYS A 170 32.37 7.31 -7.10
C LYS A 170 33.50 8.32 -7.30
N GLY A 171 34.73 7.85 -7.42
CA GLY A 171 35.91 8.68 -7.72
C GLY A 171 37.15 7.84 -7.99
N ARG A 172 38.10 8.36 -8.80
CA ARG A 172 39.37 7.66 -9.10
C ARG A 172 40.25 7.48 -7.86
N GLU A 173 40.15 8.41 -6.92
CA GLU A 173 40.89 8.42 -5.65
C GLU A 173 40.63 7.16 -4.82
N TRP A 174 39.35 6.77 -4.66
CA TRP A 174 38.96 5.61 -3.86
C TRP A 174 39.26 4.25 -4.51
N LYS A 175 39.73 4.21 -5.76
CA LYS A 175 40.16 2.96 -6.41
C LYS A 175 41.57 2.53 -5.99
N LYS A 176 42.39 3.44 -5.42
CA LYS A 176 43.80 3.17 -5.10
C LYS A 176 44.02 2.47 -3.76
N ASP A 177 43.16 2.70 -2.77
CA ASP A 177 43.47 2.31 -1.38
C ASP A 177 42.94 0.95 -0.92
N GLY A 178 42.29 0.16 -1.80
CA GLY A 178 41.81 -1.20 -1.46
C GLY A 178 40.73 -1.30 -0.35
N GLY A 179 40.52 -0.25 0.45
CA GLY A 179 39.61 -0.17 1.59
C GLY A 179 38.15 0.15 1.25
N GLY A 180 37.81 0.26 -0.04
CA GLY A 180 36.46 0.61 -0.49
C GLY A 180 36.11 2.09 -0.29
N SER A 181 35.21 2.62 -1.13
CA SER A 181 34.79 4.01 -1.05
C SER A 181 33.87 4.25 0.16
N PRO A 182 34.02 5.35 0.91
CA PRO A 182 33.05 5.73 1.94
C PRO A 182 31.64 5.81 1.35
N ALA A 183 30.65 5.35 2.11
CA ALA A 183 29.25 5.50 1.71
C ALA A 183 28.87 6.98 1.67
N HIS A 184 27.97 7.36 0.75
CA HIS A 184 27.32 8.67 0.80
C HIS A 184 26.77 8.93 2.21
N ALA A 185 26.88 10.17 2.72
CA ALA A 185 26.50 10.52 4.10
C ALA A 185 25.08 10.07 4.50
N ARG A 186 24.15 10.08 3.53
CA ARG A 186 22.74 9.67 3.71
C ARG A 186 22.45 8.24 3.24
N GLY A 187 23.46 7.51 2.78
CA GLY A 187 23.35 6.10 2.41
C GLY A 187 23.11 5.24 3.65
N ARG A 188 22.15 4.31 3.56
CA ARG A 188 21.80 3.37 4.63
C ARG A 188 21.71 1.94 4.07
N PRO A 189 22.81 1.42 3.50
CA PRO A 189 22.80 0.10 2.85
C PRO A 189 22.39 -1.03 3.81
N VAL A 190 22.69 -0.92 5.11
CA VAL A 190 22.33 -1.97 6.09
C VAL A 190 20.84 -1.90 6.42
N ARG A 191 20.27 -0.70 6.59
CA ARG A 191 18.83 -0.49 6.73
C ARG A 191 18.08 -1.00 5.50
N ASP A 192 18.55 -0.63 4.31
CA ASP A 192 17.88 -0.97 3.05
C ASP A 192 17.88 -2.49 2.85
N ARG A 193 18.98 -3.18 3.21
CA ARG A 193 19.04 -4.64 3.33
C ARG A 193 17.99 -5.17 4.31
N ALA A 194 17.97 -4.70 5.56
CA ALA A 194 17.01 -5.13 6.56
C ALA A 194 15.54 -5.00 6.12
N ILE A 195 15.18 -3.89 5.44
CA ILE A 195 13.83 -3.67 4.92
C ILE A 195 13.45 -4.72 3.87
N VAL A 196 14.35 -5.04 2.93
CA VAL A 196 14.08 -6.05 1.89
C VAL A 196 13.84 -7.42 2.52
N PHE A 197 14.72 -7.85 3.43
CA PHE A 197 14.61 -9.16 4.08
C PHE A 197 13.34 -9.26 4.95
N VAL A 198 13.01 -8.22 5.72
CA VAL A 198 11.74 -8.18 6.49
C VAL A 198 10.54 -8.29 5.57
N LEU A 199 10.48 -7.51 4.48
CA LEU A 199 9.36 -7.60 3.52
C LEU A 199 9.25 -8.99 2.88
N LEU A 200 10.38 -9.58 2.50
CA LEU A 200 10.44 -10.88 1.84
C LEU A 200 10.04 -12.04 2.78
N CYS A 201 10.40 -11.98 4.06
CA CYS A 201 10.13 -13.07 5.01
C CYS A 201 8.77 -12.97 5.72
N THR A 202 8.20 -11.78 5.84
CA THR A 202 6.93 -11.56 6.58
C THR A 202 5.74 -11.27 5.67
N GLY A 203 6.02 -10.88 4.42
CA GLY A 203 5.02 -10.37 3.50
C GLY A 203 4.27 -9.14 4.00
N LEU A 204 4.80 -8.36 4.94
CA LEU A 204 4.15 -7.12 5.41
C LEU A 204 3.86 -6.15 4.26
N ARG A 205 2.79 -5.35 4.40
CA ARG A 205 2.56 -4.20 3.50
C ARG A 205 3.60 -3.13 3.80
N ARG A 206 3.97 -2.32 2.81
CA ARG A 206 4.89 -1.19 3.01
C ARG A 206 4.42 -0.23 4.11
N GLU A 207 3.11 0.02 4.21
CA GLU A 207 2.53 0.86 5.27
C GLU A 207 2.74 0.22 6.65
N GLU A 208 2.58 -1.11 6.75
CA GLU A 208 2.79 -1.85 8.00
C GLU A 208 4.26 -1.79 8.43
N VAL A 209 5.20 -1.96 7.49
CA VAL A 209 6.66 -1.90 7.75
C VAL A 209 7.08 -0.54 8.29
N VAL A 210 6.62 0.57 7.69
CA VAL A 210 7.03 1.91 8.15
C VAL A 210 6.42 2.27 9.51
N THR A 211 5.28 1.68 9.87
CA THR A 211 4.62 1.90 11.16
C THR A 211 5.14 1.01 12.28
N LEU A 212 6.05 0.08 12.01
CA LEU A 212 6.63 -0.76 13.06
C LEU A 212 7.44 0.08 14.06
N ASP A 213 7.29 -0.25 15.32
CA ASP A 213 8.09 0.27 16.42
C ASP A 213 9.10 -0.77 16.90
N LEU A 214 10.24 -0.31 17.41
CA LEU A 214 11.31 -1.17 17.93
C LEU A 214 10.81 -2.08 19.05
N GLY A 215 9.92 -1.56 19.90
CA GLY A 215 9.29 -2.34 20.98
C GLY A 215 8.37 -3.47 20.50
N GLN A 216 7.99 -3.50 19.22
CA GLN A 216 7.20 -4.60 18.67
C GLN A 216 8.05 -5.84 18.34
N VAL A 217 9.37 -5.67 18.18
CA VAL A 217 10.30 -6.76 17.85
C VAL A 217 10.75 -7.43 19.14
N GLU A 218 10.72 -8.75 19.19
CA GLU A 218 11.07 -9.49 20.40
C GLU A 218 11.90 -10.74 20.10
N PRO A 219 13.13 -10.82 20.64
CA PRO A 219 13.92 -9.72 21.22
C PRO A 219 14.20 -8.57 20.22
N ASN A 220 14.46 -7.35 20.71
CA ASN A 220 14.81 -6.18 19.90
C ASN A 220 16.29 -5.75 19.99
N GLU A 221 17.12 -6.54 20.68
CA GLU A 221 18.56 -6.30 20.80
C GLU A 221 19.33 -7.07 19.71
N PRO A 222 20.43 -6.53 19.14
CA PRO A 222 21.18 -7.19 18.07
C PRO A 222 21.61 -8.63 18.39
N ASP A 223 22.14 -8.88 19.59
CA ASP A 223 22.58 -10.21 19.99
C ASP A 223 21.41 -11.17 20.21
N GLY A 224 20.31 -10.67 20.78
CA GLY A 224 19.07 -11.42 20.90
C GLY A 224 18.51 -11.82 19.53
N LEU A 225 18.53 -10.92 18.55
CA LEU A 225 18.08 -11.21 17.19
C LEU A 225 18.91 -12.34 16.54
N ARG A 226 20.24 -12.31 16.69
CA ARG A 226 21.15 -13.31 16.11
C ARG A 226 21.00 -14.69 16.76
N THR A 227 20.90 -14.71 18.09
CA THR A 227 20.97 -15.95 18.88
C THR A 227 19.61 -16.62 19.07
N ALA A 228 18.52 -15.85 19.16
CA ALA A 228 17.20 -16.40 19.41
C ALA A 228 16.77 -17.32 18.25
N ARG A 229 16.31 -18.53 18.57
CA ARG A 229 15.74 -19.43 17.55
C ARG A 229 14.50 -18.84 16.88
N ARG A 230 13.80 -17.95 17.58
CA ARG A 230 12.50 -17.39 17.20
C ARG A 230 12.49 -15.91 17.56
N VAL A 231 12.21 -15.06 16.57
CA VAL A 231 11.95 -13.64 16.79
C VAL A 231 10.59 -13.32 16.21
N ARG A 232 9.77 -12.60 16.97
CA ARG A 232 8.45 -12.15 16.52
C ARG A 232 8.37 -10.65 16.46
N VAL A 233 7.51 -10.16 15.57
CA VAL A 233 7.03 -8.79 15.55
C VAL A 233 5.56 -8.83 15.96
N ARG A 234 5.26 -8.30 17.15
CA ARG A 234 3.91 -8.32 17.72
C ARG A 234 3.05 -7.17 17.21
N GLY A 235 1.75 -7.37 17.24
CA GLY A 235 0.77 -6.29 17.14
C GLY A 235 0.81 -5.49 15.84
N VAL A 236 1.11 -6.16 14.72
CA VAL A 236 1.14 -5.51 13.41
C VAL A 236 -0.29 -5.17 12.98
N LYS A 237 -0.57 -3.86 12.96
CA LYS A 237 -1.88 -3.31 12.59
C LYS A 237 -2.09 -3.38 11.08
N GLY A 238 -3.05 -4.19 10.66
CA GLY A 238 -3.51 -4.31 9.29
C GLY A 238 -4.68 -3.39 8.95
N LYS A 239 -5.07 -3.37 7.67
CA LYS A 239 -6.26 -2.64 7.22
C LYS A 239 -7.51 -3.15 7.96
N GLY A 240 -8.38 -2.21 8.36
CA GLY A 240 -9.66 -2.52 8.99
C GLY A 240 -9.57 -2.89 10.47
N GLY A 241 -8.51 -2.46 11.17
CA GLY A 241 -8.35 -2.70 12.61
C GLY A 241 -7.92 -4.12 12.97
N THR A 242 -7.48 -4.92 12.00
CA THR A 242 -6.96 -6.26 12.25
C THR A 242 -5.56 -6.18 12.87
N GLU A 243 -5.24 -7.07 13.80
CA GLU A 243 -3.94 -7.13 14.45
C GLU A 243 -3.39 -8.56 14.37
N ARG A 244 -2.07 -8.70 14.20
CA ARG A 244 -1.42 -10.00 14.07
C ARG A 244 0.03 -9.97 14.51
N ASN A 245 0.57 -11.15 14.79
CA ASN A 245 2.00 -11.35 14.97
C ASN A 245 2.61 -11.90 13.68
N VAL A 246 3.86 -11.55 13.41
CA VAL A 246 4.66 -12.15 12.33
C VAL A 246 6.02 -12.59 12.89
N PHE A 247 6.71 -13.49 12.18
CA PHE A 247 7.99 -14.04 12.61
C PHE A 247 9.09 -13.67 11.62
N LEU A 248 10.32 -13.52 12.12
CA LEU A 248 11.49 -13.22 11.30
C LEU A 248 12.32 -14.49 11.07
N SER A 249 12.65 -14.76 9.80
CA SER A 249 13.67 -15.74 9.41
C SER A 249 15.06 -15.33 9.89
N LYS A 250 16.00 -16.27 9.98
CA LYS A 250 17.39 -15.95 10.40
C LYS A 250 18.05 -14.86 9.58
N ASP A 251 17.94 -14.88 8.26
CA ASP A 251 18.56 -13.86 7.42
C ASP A 251 17.96 -12.45 7.63
N ALA A 252 16.65 -12.36 7.89
CA ALA A 252 15.99 -11.12 8.29
C ALA A 252 16.40 -10.69 9.70
N ARG A 253 16.57 -11.63 10.63
CA ARG A 253 17.10 -11.36 11.99
C ARG A 253 18.53 -10.82 11.91
N ASP A 254 19.39 -11.44 11.13
CA ASP A 254 20.79 -11.04 10.94
C ASP A 254 20.87 -9.65 10.29
N ALA A 255 20.07 -9.41 9.24
CA ALA A 255 19.99 -8.10 8.60
C ALA A 255 19.47 -7.01 9.54
N LEU A 256 18.42 -7.32 10.32
CA LEU A 256 17.86 -6.38 11.28
C LEU A 256 18.85 -6.09 12.41
N ALA A 257 19.53 -7.10 12.94
CA ALA A 257 20.55 -6.96 13.97
C ALA A 257 21.68 -6.03 13.51
N GLU A 258 22.20 -6.24 12.30
CA GLU A 258 23.24 -5.38 11.72
C GLU A 258 22.75 -3.93 11.59
N TYR A 259 21.49 -3.71 11.19
CA TYR A 259 20.91 -2.36 11.10
C TYR A 259 20.81 -1.68 12.47
N LEU A 260 20.28 -2.40 13.47
CA LEU A 260 20.10 -1.90 14.83
C LEU A 260 21.43 -1.57 15.51
N GLU A 261 22.52 -2.24 15.12
CA GLU A 261 23.86 -1.99 15.65
C GLU A 261 24.59 -0.85 14.92
N ILE A 262 24.59 -0.85 13.58
CA ILE A 262 25.50 0.01 12.79
C ILE A 262 24.89 1.37 12.41
N GLU A 263 23.60 1.40 12.04
CA GLU A 263 23.00 2.57 11.38
C GLU A 263 21.90 3.21 12.22
N ARG A 264 21.01 2.42 12.84
CA ARG A 264 19.87 2.98 13.61
C ARG A 264 20.29 3.93 14.73
N PRO A 265 21.33 3.65 15.56
CA PRO A 265 21.69 4.53 16.67
C PRO A 265 22.08 5.95 16.21
N LYS A 266 22.77 6.04 15.07
CA LYS A 266 23.18 7.32 14.46
C LYS A 266 21.97 8.16 14.04
N ASP A 267 20.97 7.51 13.47
CA ASP A 267 19.74 8.19 13.05
C ASP A 267 18.83 8.51 14.23
N ALA A 268 18.76 7.64 15.24
CA ALA A 268 17.93 7.81 16.43
C ALA A 268 18.37 8.98 17.29
N GLY A 269 19.68 9.24 17.42
CA GLY A 269 20.21 10.36 18.21
C GLY A 269 19.72 11.74 17.77
N GLU A 270 19.37 11.89 16.49
CA GLU A 270 18.78 13.14 15.94
C GLU A 270 17.25 13.17 15.98
N ALA A 271 16.59 12.05 16.30
CA ALA A 271 15.12 11.96 16.34
C ALA A 271 14.61 12.06 17.77
N THR A 272 13.65 12.95 18.02
CA THR A 272 13.12 13.17 19.37
C THR A 272 12.32 11.95 19.84
N GLY A 273 12.88 11.15 20.75
CA GLY A 273 12.18 10.05 21.42
C GLY A 273 11.66 8.95 20.47
N SER A 274 12.40 8.65 19.39
CA SER A 274 11.90 7.78 18.34
C SER A 274 11.73 6.31 18.76
N GLU A 275 10.50 5.85 18.76
CA GLU A 275 10.14 4.44 18.93
C GLU A 275 10.16 3.66 17.61
N ALA A 276 10.22 4.35 16.46
CA ALA A 276 10.11 3.74 15.14
C ALA A 276 11.24 2.74 14.86
N LEU A 277 10.91 1.57 14.30
CA LEU A 277 11.90 0.56 13.94
C LEU A 277 12.83 1.07 12.85
N PHE A 278 12.26 1.52 11.72
CA PHE A 278 13.02 2.02 10.57
C PHE A 278 13.01 3.54 10.49
N LEU A 279 14.21 4.13 10.45
CA LEU A 279 14.42 5.57 10.44
C LEU A 279 14.89 6.09 9.09
N SER A 280 14.47 7.31 8.77
CA SER A 280 15.09 8.13 7.74
C SER A 280 16.51 8.52 8.18
N ALA A 281 17.43 8.68 7.22
CA ALA A 281 18.80 9.07 7.53
C ALA A 281 18.83 10.45 8.19
N ALA A 282 19.66 10.59 9.22
CA ALA A 282 20.08 11.85 9.82
C ALA A 282 20.41 12.92 8.75
N GLY A 283 20.05 14.18 9.02
CA GLY A 283 20.24 15.30 8.08
C GLY A 283 19.43 15.22 6.77
N THR A 284 18.37 14.40 6.70
CA THR A 284 17.42 14.41 5.58
C THR A 284 16.42 15.57 5.74
N PRO A 285 16.29 16.50 4.78
CA PRO A 285 15.45 17.69 4.96
C PRO A 285 13.96 17.41 5.22
N ALA A 286 13.39 16.38 4.57
CA ALA A 286 11.99 16.00 4.69
C ALA A 286 11.74 14.94 5.80
N ARG A 287 12.63 14.86 6.79
CA ARG A 287 12.53 13.90 7.90
C ARG A 287 11.41 14.32 8.84
N ARG A 288 10.64 13.34 9.33
CA ARG A 288 9.64 13.55 10.39
C ARG A 288 10.34 13.80 11.74
N ALA A 289 9.68 14.49 12.67
CA ALA A 289 10.24 14.74 14.00
C ALA A 289 10.59 13.44 14.75
N ASP A 290 9.75 12.39 14.61
CA ASP A 290 9.99 11.05 15.16
C ASP A 290 11.04 10.26 14.35
N GLY A 291 11.61 10.85 13.30
CA GLY A 291 12.62 10.23 12.44
C GLY A 291 12.12 9.09 11.56
N ARG A 292 10.85 8.71 11.62
CA ARG A 292 10.29 7.52 10.96
C ARG A 292 10.45 7.57 9.44
N LEU A 293 10.73 6.42 8.84
CA LEU A 293 10.82 6.28 7.40
C LEU A 293 9.45 6.50 6.72
N SER A 294 9.44 7.15 5.56
CA SER A 294 8.20 7.34 4.79
C SER A 294 7.92 6.17 3.85
N VAL A 295 6.63 5.94 3.53
CA VAL A 295 6.23 4.96 2.52
C VAL A 295 6.90 5.22 1.16
N ARG A 296 7.03 6.50 0.78
CA ARG A 296 7.70 6.91 -0.46
C ARG A 296 9.17 6.48 -0.46
N ALA A 297 9.87 6.59 0.66
CA ALA A 297 11.26 6.17 0.76
C ALA A 297 11.41 4.66 0.54
N VAL A 298 10.49 3.83 1.06
CA VAL A 298 10.48 2.38 0.81
C VAL A 298 10.26 2.05 -0.67
N ASN A 299 9.39 2.77 -1.38
CA ASN A 299 9.22 2.55 -2.83
C ASN A 299 10.51 2.91 -3.59
N LEU A 300 11.08 4.10 -3.31
CA LEU A 300 12.29 4.59 -3.98
C LEU A 300 13.51 3.69 -3.72
N LEU A 301 13.64 3.12 -2.52
CA LEU A 301 14.75 2.21 -2.20
C LEU A 301 14.60 0.90 -2.99
N LEU A 302 13.41 0.30 -3.04
CA LEU A 302 13.20 -0.96 -3.76
C LEU A 302 13.35 -0.77 -5.28
N GLU A 303 12.80 0.30 -5.84
CA GLU A 303 13.00 0.63 -7.25
C GLU A 303 14.49 0.79 -7.59
N ARG A 304 15.27 1.42 -6.69
CA ARG A 304 16.72 1.57 -6.87
C ARG A 304 17.44 0.23 -6.80
N ILE A 305 17.10 -0.62 -5.83
CA ILE A 305 17.67 -1.97 -5.71
C ILE A 305 17.34 -2.81 -6.95
N GLY A 306 16.11 -2.76 -7.46
CA GLY A 306 15.72 -3.43 -8.70
C GLY A 306 16.56 -2.98 -9.90
N ARG A 307 16.80 -1.66 -10.04
CA ARG A 307 17.70 -1.15 -11.09
C ARG A 307 19.15 -1.61 -10.94
N TRP A 308 19.68 -1.64 -9.72
CA TRP A 308 21.03 -2.15 -9.46
C TRP A 308 21.15 -3.64 -9.74
N HIS A 309 20.14 -4.41 -9.37
CA HIS A 309 20.05 -5.82 -9.68
C HIS A 309 20.07 -6.06 -11.19
N ASP A 310 19.19 -5.40 -11.95
CA ASP A 310 19.08 -5.61 -13.39
C ASP A 310 20.31 -5.15 -14.17
N ALA A 311 21.08 -4.20 -13.62
CA ALA A 311 22.38 -3.80 -14.18
C ALA A 311 23.45 -4.89 -14.08
N GLU A 312 23.31 -5.84 -13.15
CA GLU A 312 24.22 -6.99 -12.99
C GLU A 312 23.65 -8.29 -13.58
N VAL A 313 22.40 -8.29 -14.04
CA VAL A 313 21.73 -9.48 -14.61
C VAL A 313 21.65 -9.38 -16.13
N THR A 314 22.35 -10.30 -16.78
CA THR A 314 22.40 -10.42 -18.25
C THR A 314 21.13 -11.02 -18.82
N ASP A 315 20.57 -12.03 -18.14
CA ASP A 315 19.35 -12.74 -18.52
C ASP A 315 18.09 -11.86 -18.30
N PRO A 316 17.37 -11.45 -19.37
CA PRO A 316 16.18 -10.62 -19.26
C PRO A 316 15.08 -11.24 -18.39
N ASP A 317 14.93 -12.56 -18.40
CA ASP A 317 13.85 -13.25 -17.67
C ASP A 317 14.06 -13.25 -16.16
N ARG A 318 15.31 -13.02 -15.74
CA ARG A 318 15.68 -12.90 -14.33
C ARG A 318 15.66 -11.46 -13.82
N ARG A 319 15.39 -10.47 -14.67
CA ARG A 319 15.25 -9.08 -14.25
C ARG A 319 14.03 -8.89 -13.35
N ILE A 320 14.11 -7.93 -12.43
CA ILE A 320 13.10 -7.69 -11.40
C ILE A 320 12.67 -6.22 -11.32
N SER A 321 13.27 -5.32 -12.10
CA SER A 321 12.89 -3.91 -12.11
C SER A 321 11.56 -3.70 -12.88
N PRO A 322 10.64 -2.85 -12.37
CA PRO A 322 10.69 -2.17 -11.09
C PRO A 322 10.33 -3.12 -9.93
N LEU A 323 11.22 -3.22 -8.93
CA LEU A 323 10.94 -3.98 -7.71
C LEU A 323 10.05 -3.15 -6.78
N ARG A 324 8.89 -3.68 -6.40
CA ARG A 324 7.90 -3.00 -5.55
C ARG A 324 7.63 -3.81 -4.28
N PRO A 325 7.16 -3.17 -3.18
CA PRO A 325 6.84 -3.89 -1.94
C PRO A 325 5.84 -5.03 -2.12
N HIS A 326 4.89 -4.87 -3.05
CA HIS A 326 3.91 -5.90 -3.35
C HIS A 326 4.53 -7.13 -4.01
N ASP A 327 5.59 -7.01 -4.81
CA ASP A 327 6.24 -8.16 -5.46
C ASP A 327 6.87 -9.08 -4.38
N LEU A 328 7.53 -8.51 -3.37
CA LEU A 328 8.06 -9.25 -2.21
C LEU A 328 6.94 -9.90 -1.38
N ARG A 329 5.84 -9.18 -1.16
CA ARG A 329 4.67 -9.72 -0.45
C ARG A 329 3.98 -10.86 -1.21
N HIS A 330 3.88 -10.76 -2.54
CA HIS A 330 3.35 -11.83 -3.38
C HIS A 330 4.27 -13.05 -3.35
N THR A 331 5.58 -12.84 -3.39
CA THR A 331 6.59 -13.90 -3.26
C THR A 331 6.44 -14.66 -1.95
N PHE A 332 6.32 -13.95 -0.82
CA PHE A 332 6.05 -14.57 0.48
C PHE A 332 4.76 -15.40 0.46
N ALA A 333 3.66 -14.81 -0.01
CA ALA A 333 2.36 -15.48 0.00
C ALA A 333 2.31 -16.74 -0.87
N TYR A 334 2.99 -16.73 -2.02
CA TYR A 334 3.07 -17.88 -2.91
C TYR A 334 3.86 -19.03 -2.28
N ARG A 335 5.04 -18.73 -1.71
CA ARG A 335 5.86 -19.74 -1.01
C ARG A 335 5.13 -20.35 0.18
N LEU A 336 4.49 -19.51 1.00
CA LEU A 336 3.69 -19.96 2.12
C LEU A 336 2.57 -20.94 1.70
N ALA A 337 1.94 -20.70 0.55
CA ALA A 337 0.91 -21.59 0.04
C ALA A 337 1.47 -22.93 -0.43
N ALA A 338 2.57 -22.89 -1.19
CA ALA A 338 3.26 -24.07 -1.67
C ALA A 338 3.69 -24.99 -0.52
N GLU A 339 4.26 -24.42 0.55
CA GLU A 339 4.74 -25.19 1.71
C GLU A 339 3.61 -25.71 2.61
N THR A 340 2.51 -24.96 2.74
CA THR A 340 1.36 -25.41 3.56
C THR A 340 0.46 -26.43 2.87
N GLY A 341 0.80 -26.84 1.64
CA GLY A 341 0.02 -27.79 0.84
C GLY A 341 -1.39 -27.30 0.51
N LYS A 342 -1.67 -26.00 0.70
CA LYS A 342 -2.97 -25.40 0.41
C LYS A 342 -2.95 -24.89 -1.03
N ASP A 343 -3.90 -25.40 -1.81
CA ASP A 343 -4.01 -25.28 -3.27
C ASP A 343 -3.40 -23.98 -3.84
N ALA A 344 -2.16 -24.07 -4.33
CA ALA A 344 -1.44 -22.97 -4.96
C ALA A 344 -2.19 -22.41 -6.18
N TYR A 345 -3.03 -23.23 -6.82
CA TYR A 345 -3.87 -22.85 -7.95
C TYR A 345 -5.11 -22.04 -7.52
N GLU A 346 -5.70 -22.36 -6.36
CA GLU A 346 -6.73 -21.52 -5.73
C GLU A 346 -6.14 -20.18 -5.27
N LEU A 347 -4.89 -20.18 -4.79
CA LEU A 347 -4.16 -18.97 -4.46
C LEU A 347 -3.96 -18.07 -5.69
N GLU A 348 -3.45 -18.61 -6.79
CA GLU A 348 -3.22 -17.87 -8.03
C GLU A 348 -4.51 -17.20 -8.52
N ARG A 349 -5.63 -17.95 -8.53
CA ARG A 349 -6.97 -17.43 -8.84
C ARG A 349 -7.44 -16.31 -7.89
N ARG A 350 -7.15 -16.43 -6.59
CA ARG A 350 -7.61 -15.47 -5.55
C ARG A 350 -6.71 -14.24 -5.42
N LEU A 351 -5.41 -14.34 -5.69
CA LEU A 351 -4.52 -13.18 -5.90
C LEU A 351 -4.99 -12.38 -7.13
N GLY A 352 -5.59 -13.08 -8.09
CA GLY A 352 -6.39 -12.55 -9.20
C GLY A 352 -7.51 -11.57 -8.78
N HIS A 353 -8.14 -11.77 -7.61
CA HIS A 353 -9.28 -10.98 -7.13
C HIS A 353 -8.97 -10.13 -5.89
N GLY A 354 -7.71 -9.75 -5.73
CA GLY A 354 -7.26 -8.87 -4.66
C GLY A 354 -6.51 -9.65 -3.60
N SER A 355 -5.19 -9.50 -3.66
CA SER A 355 -4.16 -10.01 -2.72
C SER A 355 -4.40 -9.71 -1.23
N GLN A 356 -5.45 -8.96 -0.91
CA GLN A 356 -5.77 -8.53 0.44
C GLN A 356 -6.52 -9.58 1.26
N ARG A 357 -7.47 -10.33 0.66
CA ARG A 357 -8.27 -11.35 1.36
C ARG A 357 -7.46 -12.61 1.69
N TYR A 358 -6.50 -12.98 0.85
CA TYR A 358 -5.71 -14.19 1.05
C TYR A 358 -4.75 -14.07 2.23
N ILE A 359 -3.96 -12.99 2.28
CA ILE A 359 -2.92 -12.87 3.31
C ILE A 359 -3.52 -12.81 4.71
N GLN A 360 -4.73 -12.25 4.89
CA GLN A 360 -5.45 -12.29 6.18
C GLN A 360 -5.76 -13.70 6.69
N ARG A 361 -5.97 -14.67 5.80
CA ARG A 361 -6.23 -16.08 6.15
C ARG A 361 -4.94 -16.84 6.52
N TYR A 362 -3.79 -16.33 6.10
CA TYR A 362 -2.47 -16.98 6.25
C TYR A 362 -1.53 -16.19 7.15
N THR A 363 -2.01 -15.12 7.77
CA THR A 363 -1.25 -14.27 8.70
C THR A 363 -1.01 -14.87 10.08
N ASN A 364 -1.39 -16.13 10.26
CA ASN A 364 -0.99 -16.95 11.40
C ASN A 364 -0.51 -18.31 10.86
N PRO A 365 0.59 -18.35 10.09
CA PRO A 365 1.13 -19.61 9.63
C PRO A 365 1.54 -20.45 10.86
N PRO A 366 1.52 -21.79 10.78
CA PRO A 366 2.05 -22.63 11.84
C PRO A 366 3.48 -22.17 12.15
N GLU A 367 3.73 -22.01 13.44
CA GLU A 367 4.83 -21.24 13.99
C GLU A 367 6.23 -21.79 13.61
N GLU A 368 6.33 -23.05 13.20
CA GLU A 368 7.55 -23.69 12.69
C GLU A 368 7.84 -23.35 11.23
N VAL A 369 6.80 -23.25 10.41
CA VAL A 369 6.90 -22.93 8.99
C VAL A 369 7.34 -21.44 8.86
N ALA A 370 6.82 -20.58 9.76
CA ALA A 370 7.16 -19.15 9.95
C ALA A 370 8.65 -18.79 10.03
N ALA A 371 9.44 -19.59 10.73
CA ALA A 371 10.82 -19.25 11.07
C ALA A 371 11.85 -19.76 10.04
N GLY A 372 11.52 -20.82 9.28
CA GLY A 372 12.43 -21.43 8.30
C GLY A 372 12.40 -20.79 6.89
N TYR A 373 11.42 -19.93 6.61
CA TYR A 373 10.98 -19.51 5.27
C TYR A 373 12.02 -18.88 4.32
N VAL A 374 13.19 -18.46 4.80
CA VAL A 374 14.16 -17.76 3.96
C VAL A 374 15.58 -18.35 4.10
N GLU A 375 15.76 -19.35 4.97
CA GLU A 375 17.05 -20.02 5.17
C GLU A 375 17.40 -21.01 4.07
N GLN A 376 16.42 -21.48 3.28
CA GLN A 376 16.60 -22.54 2.28
C GLN A 376 16.95 -22.05 0.86
N PHE A 377 17.24 -20.76 0.66
CA PHE A 377 17.49 -20.18 -0.69
C PHE A 377 18.93 -19.81 -0.99
#